data_AF-A0A382TUY5-F1
#
_entry.id   AF-A0A382TUY5-F1
#
_cell.length_a   1.000
_cell.length_b   1.000
_cell.length_c   1.000
_cell.angle_alpha   90.00
_cell.angle_beta   90.00
_cell.angle_gamma   90.00
#
_symmetry.space_group_name_H-M   'P 1'
#
loop_
_entity.id
_entity.type
_entity.pdbx_description
1 polymer ?
#
loop_
_entity_poly.entity_id
_entity_poly.type
_entity_poly.pdbx_seq_one_letter_code
_entity_poly.pdbx_strand_id
1 'polypeptide(L)'
;MNRMNKINNISLIVILFFYSFLAAQTTIEKITTNDENADLAVRVCGTEPPTIDEIIFSRIEAEQWLNENGSRDDSLLIVYVAWHVIHASNNSGNLTNAQIENQIQVMNYDFQDHNIAFILDTIDRTENDDWFEGWDPDASGMDTQGMQALNIDPAHYLNIYSAELAGAGAGFINCG
;
A
#
# COMPACT_ATOMS: atom_id res chain seq x y z
N MET A 1 47.64 -29.94 -35.49
CA MET A 1 47.12 -30.58 -34.26
C MET A 1 46.33 -29.53 -33.48
N ASN A 2 45.04 -29.78 -33.34
CA ASN A 2 43.92 -28.92 -32.94
C ASN A 2 44.16 -27.81 -31.91
N ARG A 3 43.87 -26.56 -32.31
CA ARG A 3 43.52 -25.43 -31.43
C ARG A 3 42.21 -24.79 -31.91
N MET A 4 41.17 -25.59 -31.99
CA MET A 4 39.77 -25.15 -32.02
C MET A 4 39.11 -25.77 -30.78
N ASN A 5 38.20 -25.05 -30.11
CA ASN A 5 37.36 -25.47 -28.97
C ASN A 5 37.70 -24.87 -27.57
N LYS A 6 38.08 -23.60 -27.46
CA LYS A 6 37.99 -22.88 -26.16
C LYS A 6 36.97 -21.74 -26.10
N ILE A 7 36.47 -21.26 -27.24
CA ILE A 7 35.50 -20.15 -27.29
C ILE A 7 34.05 -20.67 -27.18
N ASN A 8 33.77 -21.90 -27.62
CA ASN A 8 32.42 -22.49 -27.54
C ASN A 8 31.97 -22.87 -26.11
N ASN A 9 32.90 -23.14 -25.19
CA ASN A 9 32.55 -23.57 -23.83
C ASN A 9 32.09 -22.40 -22.93
N ILE A 10 32.63 -21.19 -23.13
CA ILE A 10 32.25 -20.02 -22.33
C ILE A 10 30.85 -19.54 -22.75
N SER A 11 30.56 -19.54 -24.06
CA SER A 11 29.23 -19.18 -24.56
C SER A 11 28.15 -20.18 -24.15
N LEU A 12 28.47 -21.48 -24.06
CA LEU A 12 27.52 -22.51 -23.61
C LEU A 12 27.21 -22.39 -22.11
N ILE A 13 28.21 -22.04 -21.28
CA ILE A 13 28.05 -21.86 -19.83
C ILE A 13 27.15 -20.65 -19.53
N VAL A 14 27.32 -19.51 -20.23
CA VAL A 14 26.47 -18.33 -20.03
C VAL A 14 25.02 -18.61 -20.45
N ILE A 15 24.80 -19.33 -21.56
CA ILE A 15 23.46 -19.73 -22.01
C ILE A 15 22.81 -20.70 -21.01
N LEU A 16 23.56 -21.63 -20.42
CA LEU A 16 23.06 -22.55 -19.38
C LEU A 16 22.74 -21.82 -18.05
N PHE A 17 23.52 -20.80 -17.68
CA PHE A 17 23.21 -19.94 -16.52
C PHE A 17 21.94 -19.10 -16.76
N PHE A 18 21.76 -18.53 -17.95
CA PHE A 18 20.51 -17.81 -18.27
C PHE A 18 19.30 -18.76 -18.37
N TYR A 19 19.44 -19.97 -18.91
CA TYR A 19 18.34 -20.96 -18.93
C TYR A 19 17.96 -21.46 -17.54
N SER A 20 18.92 -21.63 -16.62
CA SER A 20 18.63 -22.00 -15.23
C SER A 20 18.02 -20.84 -14.44
N PHE A 21 18.41 -19.59 -14.70
CA PHE A 21 17.76 -18.41 -14.11
C PHE A 21 16.33 -18.24 -14.65
N LEU A 22 16.11 -18.46 -15.95
CA LEU A 22 14.78 -18.35 -16.56
C LEU A 22 13.85 -19.52 -16.19
N ALA A 23 14.38 -20.73 -15.99
CA ALA A 23 13.62 -21.88 -15.49
C ALA A 23 13.36 -21.83 -13.97
N ALA A 24 14.12 -21.04 -13.21
CA ALA A 24 13.85 -20.80 -11.79
C ALA A 24 12.69 -19.83 -11.55
N GLN A 25 12.23 -19.11 -12.59
CA GLN A 25 11.19 -18.07 -12.45
C GLN A 25 9.76 -18.54 -12.76
N THR A 26 9.50 -19.84 -12.96
CA THR A 26 8.14 -20.34 -13.23
C THR A 26 7.79 -21.57 -12.40
N THR A 27 7.74 -21.39 -11.09
CA THR A 27 6.84 -22.16 -10.22
C THR A 27 6.22 -21.19 -9.21
N ILE A 28 5.17 -20.48 -9.62
CA ILE A 28 4.13 -20.18 -8.64
C ILE A 28 3.49 -21.54 -8.39
N GLU A 29 3.92 -22.23 -7.32
CA GLU A 29 3.08 -23.26 -6.73
C GLU A 29 1.80 -22.55 -6.34
N LYS A 30 0.78 -22.74 -7.17
CA LYS A 30 -0.59 -22.42 -6.82
C LYS A 30 -0.86 -23.26 -5.57
N ILE A 31 -0.85 -22.63 -4.40
CA ILE A 31 -1.28 -23.27 -3.17
C ILE A 31 -2.75 -23.63 -3.40
N THR A 32 -3.00 -24.86 -3.84
CA THR A 32 -4.32 -25.47 -3.78
C THR A 32 -4.53 -25.87 -2.33
N THR A 33 -4.92 -24.92 -1.49
CA THR A 33 -5.66 -25.25 -0.29
C THR A 33 -7.01 -25.80 -0.75
N ASN A 34 -7.15 -27.12 -0.74
CA ASN A 34 -8.46 -27.75 -0.62
C ASN A 34 -8.95 -27.47 0.80
N ASP A 35 -9.31 -26.21 1.05
CA ASP A 35 -9.89 -25.78 2.31
C ASP A 35 -11.25 -25.18 1.99
N GLU A 36 -12.30 -25.98 2.20
CA GLU A 36 -13.69 -25.49 2.20
C GLU A 36 -14.00 -24.61 3.43
N ASN A 37 -12.96 -24.16 4.16
CA ASN A 37 -12.97 -23.09 5.14
C ASN A 37 -11.71 -22.23 5.00
N ALA A 38 -11.40 -21.78 3.77
CA ALA A 38 -10.58 -20.58 3.61
C ALA A 38 -11.31 -19.44 4.34
N ASP A 39 -10.86 -19.19 5.57
CA ASP A 39 -11.20 -18.06 6.41
C ASP A 39 -11.40 -16.85 5.50
N LEU A 40 -12.66 -16.46 5.33
CA LEU A 40 -13.00 -15.17 4.76
C LEU A 40 -12.43 -14.20 5.77
N ALA A 41 -11.15 -13.83 5.59
CA ALA A 41 -10.56 -12.68 6.25
C ALA A 41 -11.49 -11.53 5.87
N VAL A 42 -12.43 -11.23 6.76
CA VAL A 42 -13.36 -10.14 6.60
C VAL A 42 -12.47 -8.92 6.51
N ARG A 43 -12.35 -8.35 5.31
CA ARG A 43 -11.69 -7.06 5.15
C ARG A 43 -12.57 -6.05 5.87
N VAL A 44 -12.15 -5.70 7.07
CA VAL A 44 -12.78 -4.64 7.83
C VAL A 44 -12.24 -3.32 7.29
N CYS A 45 -13.12 -2.36 7.09
CA CYS A 45 -12.78 -0.97 6.82
C CYS A 45 -13.38 -0.13 7.97
N GLY A 46 -12.61 0.83 8.49
CA GLY A 46 -13.07 1.77 9.53
C GLY A 46 -13.88 2.92 8.95
N THR A 47 -14.19 2.88 7.65
CA THR A 47 -15.19 3.78 7.05
C THR A 47 -16.57 3.16 7.25
N GLU A 48 -17.42 3.85 8.01
CA GLU A 48 -18.82 3.44 8.21
C GLU A 48 -19.50 3.20 6.85
N PRO A 49 -20.25 2.09 6.66
CA PRO A 49 -21.02 1.89 5.44
C PRO A 49 -21.99 3.05 5.21
N PRO A 50 -22.01 3.66 4.01
CA PRO A 50 -22.85 4.82 3.77
C PRO A 50 -24.33 4.45 3.84
N THR A 51 -25.15 5.38 4.34
CA THR A 51 -26.61 5.29 4.31
C THR A 51 -27.14 5.32 2.87
N ILE A 52 -28.38 4.89 2.66
CA ILE A 52 -29.02 4.93 1.34
C ILE A 52 -29.04 6.36 0.78
N ASP A 53 -29.33 7.35 1.63
CA ASP A 53 -29.37 8.75 1.23
C ASP A 53 -27.98 9.25 0.84
N GLU A 54 -26.93 8.91 1.58
CA GLU A 54 -25.54 9.27 1.23
C GLU A 54 -25.08 8.62 -0.08
N ILE A 55 -25.46 7.36 -0.34
CA ILE A 55 -25.19 6.70 -1.63
C ILE A 55 -25.86 7.47 -2.77
N ILE A 56 -27.11 7.88 -2.59
CA ILE A 56 -27.86 8.63 -3.62
C ILE A 56 -27.23 10.00 -3.84
N PHE A 57 -26.95 10.75 -2.76
CA PHE A 57 -26.40 12.09 -2.85
C PHE A 57 -24.98 12.10 -3.43
N SER A 58 -24.08 11.25 -2.94
CA SER A 58 -22.71 11.14 -3.47
C SER A 58 -22.70 10.78 -4.95
N ARG A 59 -23.61 9.90 -5.38
CA ARG A 59 -23.77 9.56 -6.80
C ARG A 59 -24.25 10.75 -7.63
N ILE A 60 -25.26 11.47 -7.17
CA ILE A 60 -25.79 12.65 -7.89
C ILE A 60 -24.71 13.71 -8.02
N GLU A 61 -23.97 13.99 -6.95
CA GLU A 61 -22.87 14.96 -6.96
C GLU A 61 -21.75 14.55 -7.93
N ALA A 62 -21.32 13.28 -7.90
CA ALA A 62 -20.32 12.77 -8.82
C ALA A 62 -20.78 12.84 -10.28
N GLU A 63 -22.01 12.42 -10.57
CA GLU A 63 -22.60 12.48 -11.93
C GLU A 63 -22.73 13.93 -12.41
N GLN A 64 -23.15 14.85 -11.54
CA GLN A 64 -23.25 16.27 -11.87
C GLN A 64 -21.87 16.86 -12.18
N TRP A 65 -20.87 16.59 -11.34
CA TRP A 65 -19.51 17.05 -11.58
C TRP A 65 -18.94 16.49 -12.88
N LEU A 66 -19.16 15.20 -13.19
CA LEU A 66 -18.71 14.57 -14.43
C LEU A 66 -19.37 15.17 -15.67
N ASN A 67 -20.64 15.57 -15.58
CA ASN A 67 -21.33 16.26 -16.67
C ASN A 67 -20.75 17.66 -16.94
N GLU A 68 -20.31 18.34 -15.89
CA GLU A 68 -19.69 19.67 -15.96
C GLU A 68 -18.19 19.60 -16.32
N ASN A 69 -17.53 18.49 -16.00
CA ASN A 69 -16.07 18.29 -16.12
C ASN A 69 -15.76 16.96 -16.84
N GLY A 70 -16.32 16.79 -18.04
CA GLY A 70 -16.31 15.53 -18.81
C GLY A 70 -14.94 15.02 -19.29
N SER A 71 -13.83 15.65 -18.90
CA SER A 71 -12.49 15.14 -19.12
C SER A 71 -11.60 15.48 -17.94
N ARG A 72 -10.92 14.47 -17.39
CA ARG A 72 -9.77 14.67 -16.52
C ARG A 72 -8.56 15.03 -17.38
N ASP A 73 -7.66 15.87 -16.86
CA ASP A 73 -6.29 15.91 -17.35
C ASP A 73 -5.62 14.56 -17.05
N ASP A 74 -5.30 13.81 -18.10
CA ASP A 74 -4.66 12.49 -17.99
C ASP A 74 -3.12 12.59 -17.86
N SER A 75 -2.61 13.79 -17.60
CA SER A 75 -1.22 13.98 -17.23
C SER A 75 -0.86 13.20 -15.95
N LEU A 76 0.42 12.87 -15.84
CA LEU A 76 0.97 12.19 -14.68
C LEU A 76 0.75 13.05 -13.42
N LEU A 77 -0.07 12.55 -12.51
CA LEU A 77 -0.24 13.10 -11.17
C LEU A 77 0.80 12.46 -10.24
N ILE A 78 1.62 13.30 -9.62
CA ILE A 78 2.58 12.87 -8.61
C ILE A 78 2.01 13.22 -7.23
N VAL A 79 1.87 12.22 -6.38
CA VAL A 79 1.45 12.35 -4.98
C VAL A 79 2.65 12.08 -4.09
N TYR A 80 3.07 13.07 -3.31
CA TYR A 80 4.10 12.88 -2.30
C TYR A 80 3.50 12.26 -1.05
N VAL A 81 4.20 11.28 -0.46
CA VAL A 81 3.73 10.52 0.70
C VAL A 81 4.63 10.79 1.90
N ALA A 82 3.99 11.17 3.00
CA ALA A 82 4.56 11.18 4.34
C ALA A 82 4.00 9.99 5.12
N TRP A 83 4.87 9.09 5.58
CA TRP A 83 4.47 7.91 6.33
C TRP A 83 4.84 8.03 7.81
N HIS A 84 3.83 8.04 8.66
CA HIS A 84 3.94 8.13 10.11
C HIS A 84 3.78 6.74 10.74
N VAL A 85 4.89 6.16 11.21
CA VAL A 85 4.85 4.88 11.92
C VAL A 85 4.63 5.14 13.40
N ILE A 86 3.45 4.82 13.89
CA ILE A 86 3.15 4.84 15.32
C ILE A 86 3.36 3.42 15.84
N HIS A 87 4.13 3.29 16.91
CA HIS A 87 4.48 1.98 17.45
C HIS A 87 4.48 2.00 18.97
N ALA A 88 4.29 0.81 19.55
CA ALA A 88 4.39 0.61 20.98
C ALA A 88 5.84 0.66 21.46
N SER A 89 6.03 0.92 22.76
CA SER A 89 7.31 0.92 23.47
C SER A 89 8.01 -0.44 23.47
N ASN A 90 7.27 -1.52 23.26
CA ASN A 90 7.80 -2.87 23.04
C ASN A 90 8.22 -3.14 21.58
N ASN A 91 8.20 -2.12 20.72
CA ASN A 91 8.52 -2.16 19.29
C ASN A 91 7.49 -2.90 18.41
N SER A 92 6.31 -3.24 18.93
CA SER A 92 5.17 -3.71 18.12
C SER A 92 4.68 -2.60 17.20
N GLY A 93 4.35 -2.94 15.95
CA GLY A 93 3.90 -1.97 14.95
C GLY A 93 5.01 -1.14 14.29
N ASN A 94 6.27 -1.29 14.70
CA ASN A 94 7.39 -0.55 14.12
C ASN A 94 7.79 -1.11 12.73
N LEU A 95 7.01 -0.75 11.70
CA LEU A 95 7.16 -1.25 10.32
C LEU A 95 8.52 -0.91 9.73
N THR A 96 9.24 -1.87 9.16
CA THR A 96 10.53 -1.59 8.48
C THR A 96 10.35 -0.72 7.24
N ASN A 97 11.39 0.02 6.84
CA ASN A 97 11.36 0.80 5.60
C ASN A 97 11.01 -0.07 4.39
N ALA A 98 11.51 -1.31 4.34
CA ALA A 98 11.22 -2.23 3.25
C ALA A 98 9.73 -2.59 3.14
N GLN A 99 9.02 -2.71 4.27
CA GLN A 99 7.56 -2.94 4.27
C GLN A 99 6.81 -1.72 3.73
N ILE A 100 7.22 -0.51 4.13
CA ILE A 100 6.63 0.75 3.67
C ILE A 100 6.88 0.93 2.17
N GLU A 101 8.13 0.77 1.72
CA GLU A 101 8.51 0.83 0.32
C GLU A 101 7.74 -0.18 -0.54
N ASN A 102 7.51 -1.40 -0.02
CA ASN A 102 6.70 -2.39 -0.72
C ASN A 102 5.24 -1.96 -0.86
N GLN A 103 4.64 -1.35 0.16
CA GLN A 103 3.29 -0.81 0.06
C GLN A 103 3.20 0.31 -1.00
N ILE A 104 4.20 1.19 -1.06
CA ILE A 104 4.28 2.24 -2.09
C ILE A 104 4.42 1.64 -3.50
N GLN A 105 5.14 0.52 -3.65
CA GLN A 105 5.21 -0.22 -4.92
C GLN A 105 3.84 -0.80 -5.32
N VAL A 106 3.09 -1.36 -4.37
CA VAL A 106 1.73 -1.87 -4.62
C VAL A 106 0.82 -0.72 -5.06
N MET A 107 0.84 0.41 -4.36
CA MET A 107 0.06 1.59 -4.74
C MET A 107 0.41 2.08 -6.14
N ASN A 108 1.69 2.17 -6.48
CA ASN A 108 2.10 2.57 -7.83
C ASN A 108 1.65 1.56 -8.90
N TYR A 109 1.69 0.26 -8.61
CA TYR A 109 1.24 -0.78 -9.54
C TYR A 109 -0.27 -0.71 -9.77
N ASP A 110 -1.06 -0.54 -8.71
CA ASP A 110 -2.53 -0.53 -8.79
C ASP A 110 -3.07 0.74 -9.46
N PHE A 111 -2.36 1.87 -9.34
CA PHE A 111 -2.78 3.17 -9.86
C PHE A 111 -2.10 3.59 -11.17
N GLN A 112 -1.19 2.78 -11.73
CA GLN A 112 -0.47 3.13 -12.96
C GLN A 112 -1.41 3.40 -14.15
N ASP A 113 -2.50 2.65 -14.27
CA ASP A 113 -3.49 2.78 -15.36
C ASP A 113 -4.28 4.10 -15.27
N HIS A 114 -4.14 4.82 -14.16
CA HIS A 114 -4.77 6.11 -13.92
C HIS A 114 -3.78 7.29 -14.02
N ASN A 115 -2.54 7.05 -14.45
CA ASN A 115 -1.47 8.06 -14.49
C ASN A 115 -1.28 8.75 -13.13
N ILE A 116 -1.30 7.97 -12.05
CA ILE A 116 -1.00 8.44 -10.69
C ILE A 116 0.24 7.70 -10.20
N ALA A 117 1.21 8.45 -9.69
CA ALA A 117 2.41 7.91 -9.07
C ALA A 117 2.58 8.44 -7.64
N PHE A 118 2.97 7.56 -6.73
CA PHE A 118 3.25 7.87 -5.33
C PHE A 118 4.76 7.90 -5.10
N ILE A 119 5.26 9.00 -4.56
CA ILE A 119 6.66 9.16 -4.17
C ILE A 119 6.73 9.22 -2.65
N LEU A 120 7.38 8.23 -2.05
CA LEU A 120 7.69 8.24 -0.62
C LEU A 120 8.77 9.28 -0.35
N ASP A 121 8.41 10.36 0.35
CA ASP A 121 9.30 11.47 0.64
C ASP A 121 9.85 11.40 2.07
N THR A 122 8.95 11.13 3.04
CA THR A 122 9.30 11.13 4.46
C THR A 122 8.75 9.87 5.15
N ILE A 123 9.56 9.30 6.03
CA ILE A 123 9.12 8.34 7.05
C ILE A 123 9.53 8.89 8.41
N ASP A 124 8.58 9.01 9.33
CA ASP A 124 8.85 9.25 10.75
C ASP A 124 8.29 8.11 11.61
N ARG A 125 8.83 8.02 12.83
CA ARG A 125 8.52 6.95 13.78
C ARG A 125 8.26 7.57 15.13
N THR A 126 7.07 7.31 15.66
CA THR A 126 6.62 7.83 16.94
C THR A 126 6.30 6.66 17.87
N GLU A 127 7.08 6.54 18.94
CA GLU A 127 6.76 5.64 20.05
C GLU A 127 5.67 6.29 20.91
N ASN A 128 4.46 5.73 20.89
CA ASN A 128 3.34 6.20 21.71
C ASN A 128 2.32 5.07 21.88
N ASP A 129 2.32 4.43 23.05
CA ASP A 129 1.42 3.30 23.36
C ASP A 129 -0.07 3.71 23.29
N ASP A 130 -0.42 4.91 23.77
CA ASP A 130 -1.80 5.40 23.77
C ASP A 130 -2.34 5.59 22.34
N TRP A 131 -1.53 6.16 21.45
CA TRP A 131 -1.89 6.30 20.03
C TRP A 131 -1.81 4.98 19.30
N PHE A 132 -0.87 4.11 19.67
CA PHE A 132 -0.68 2.84 18.99
C PHE A 132 -1.88 1.92 19.19
N GLU A 133 -2.36 1.74 20.42
CA GLU A 133 -3.47 0.82 20.74
C GLU A 133 -4.85 1.49 20.65
N GLY A 134 -4.90 2.82 20.82
CA GLY A 134 -6.13 3.60 20.85
C GLY A 134 -6.54 4.21 19.51
N TRP A 135 -5.88 3.86 18.41
CA TRP A 135 -6.21 4.40 17.09
C TRP A 135 -7.56 3.85 16.62
N ASP A 136 -8.60 4.67 16.73
CA ASP A 136 -9.98 4.30 16.41
C ASP A 136 -10.64 5.49 15.69
N PRO A 137 -11.02 5.35 14.41
CA PRO A 137 -11.71 6.41 13.67
C PRO A 137 -13.16 6.62 14.12
N ASP A 138 -13.78 5.60 14.73
CA ASP A 138 -15.18 5.63 15.18
C ASP A 138 -15.30 6.14 16.63
N ALA A 139 -14.24 6.01 17.43
CA ALA A 139 -14.15 6.57 18.78
C ALA A 139 -13.30 7.84 18.81
N SER A 140 -13.93 8.97 19.13
CA SER A 140 -13.25 10.26 19.15
C SER A 140 -12.07 10.28 20.14
N GLY A 141 -10.83 10.43 19.66
CA GLY A 141 -9.77 10.92 20.52
C GLY A 141 -8.34 10.80 20.02
N MET A 142 -7.83 9.58 19.90
CA MET A 142 -6.37 9.35 19.77
C MET A 142 -5.89 9.48 18.32
N ASP A 143 -6.68 8.99 17.37
CA ASP A 143 -6.47 9.14 15.94
C ASP A 143 -6.37 10.62 15.54
N THR A 144 -7.31 11.45 16.00
CA THR A 144 -7.38 12.88 15.71
C THR A 144 -6.21 13.62 16.33
N GLN A 145 -5.83 13.27 17.57
CA GLN A 145 -4.67 13.87 18.23
C GLN A 145 -3.36 13.51 17.51
N GLY A 146 -3.17 12.24 17.16
CA GLY A 146 -1.99 11.78 16.42
C GLY A 146 -1.89 12.42 15.04
N MET A 147 -2.99 12.43 14.27
CA MET A 147 -3.04 13.09 12.96
C MET A 147 -2.74 14.58 13.05
N GLN A 148 -3.34 15.30 14.00
CA GLN A 148 -3.06 16.74 14.18
C GLN A 148 -1.61 17.02 14.59
N ALA A 149 -1.00 16.14 15.38
CA ALA A 149 0.36 16.31 15.86
C ALA A 149 1.43 15.99 14.81
N LEU A 150 1.16 15.02 13.93
CA LEU A 150 2.17 14.42 13.05
C LEU A 150 2.05 14.85 11.59
N ASN A 151 0.89 15.29 11.12
CA ASN A 151 0.70 15.60 9.70
C ASN A 151 1.75 16.57 9.16
N ILE A 152 2.18 16.31 7.93
CA ILE A 152 3.05 17.15 7.14
C ILE A 152 2.20 17.70 6.00
N ASP A 153 1.99 19.02 6.00
CA ASP A 153 1.37 19.79 4.93
C ASP A 153 0.27 19.03 4.15
N PRO A 154 -0.91 18.79 4.76
CA PRO A 154 -1.97 17.96 4.17
C PRO A 154 -2.49 18.46 2.81
N ALA A 155 -2.19 19.71 2.44
CA ALA A 155 -2.56 20.26 1.14
C ALA A 155 -1.68 19.72 0.00
N HIS A 156 -0.48 19.21 0.29
CA HIS A 156 0.50 18.79 -0.72
C HIS A 156 1.01 17.36 -0.52
N TYR A 157 0.79 16.76 0.65
CA TYR A 157 1.21 15.41 0.98
C TYR A 157 0.03 14.52 1.34
N LEU A 158 0.08 13.28 0.85
CA LEU A 158 -0.71 12.19 1.39
C LEU A 158 -0.04 11.71 2.68
N ASN A 159 -0.70 11.94 3.81
CA ASN A 159 -0.25 11.52 5.12
C ASN A 159 -0.83 10.13 5.43
N ILE A 160 0.04 9.14 5.64
CA ILE A 160 -0.36 7.75 5.95
C ILE A 160 0.11 7.42 7.35
N TYR A 161 -0.79 6.90 8.18
CA TYR A 161 -0.51 6.50 9.56
C TYR A 161 -0.63 5.00 9.72
N SER A 162 0.37 4.36 10.32
CA SER A 162 0.28 2.95 10.73
C SER A 162 0.26 2.85 12.25
N ALA A 163 -0.77 2.20 12.79
CA ALA A 163 -0.99 1.93 14.22
C ALA A 163 -1.70 0.58 14.41
N GLU A 164 -1.92 0.16 15.66
CA GLU A 164 -2.83 -0.96 15.98
C GLU A 164 -4.25 -0.43 16.10
N LEU A 165 -5.12 -0.93 15.24
CA LEU A 165 -6.48 -0.41 15.13
C LEU A 165 -7.39 -1.21 16.04
N ALA A 166 -8.10 -0.49 16.91
CA ALA A 166 -8.97 -1.12 17.90
C ALA A 166 -9.99 -2.04 17.20
N GLY A 167 -9.95 -3.34 17.50
CA GLY A 167 -10.98 -4.30 17.10
C GLY A 167 -10.84 -4.95 15.73
N ALA A 168 -9.78 -4.69 14.94
CA ALA A 168 -9.63 -5.33 13.63
C ALA A 168 -8.19 -5.77 13.36
N GLY A 169 -7.99 -7.08 13.40
CA GLY A 169 -6.75 -7.70 12.96
C GLY A 169 -6.43 -7.30 11.51
N ALA A 170 -5.22 -6.73 11.34
CA ALA A 170 -4.56 -6.35 10.10
C ALA A 170 -5.02 -5.05 9.40
N GLY A 171 -4.22 -4.00 9.60
CA GLY A 171 -3.77 -3.01 8.61
C GLY A 171 -4.84 -2.21 7.86
N PHE A 172 -4.99 -0.93 8.20
CA PHE A 172 -5.80 0.01 7.44
C PHE A 172 -4.91 1.18 6.99
N ILE A 173 -5.25 1.75 5.84
CA ILE A 173 -4.78 3.07 5.42
C ILE A 173 -5.93 4.02 5.76
N ASN A 174 -5.73 4.92 6.73
CA ASN A 174 -6.65 6.03 6.93
C ASN A 174 -6.19 7.20 6.03
N CYS A 175 -7.11 7.74 5.24
CA CYS A 175 -6.90 8.98 4.50
C CYS A 175 -7.52 10.11 5.34
N GLY A 176 -6.68 10.84 6.07
CA GLY A 176 -7.03 12.07 6.78
C GLY A 176 -6.25 13.26 6.24
#